data_AF-A0A9W5TVD8-F1
#
_entry.id   AF-A0A9W5TVD8-F1
#
_cell.length_a   1.000
_cell.length_b   1.000
_cell.length_c   1.000
_cell.angle_alpha   90.00
_cell.angle_beta   90.00
_cell.angle_gamma   90.00
#
_symmetry.space_group_name_H-M   'P 1'
#
loop_
_entity.id
_entity.type
_entity.pdbx_description
1 polymer ?
#
loop_
_entity_poly.entity_id
_entity_poly.type
_entity_poly.pdbx_seq_one_letter_code
_entity_poly.pdbx_strand_id
1 'polypeptide(L)' 'MQKLEHDPEVQKKIDELVREFEWDKKWKKEGMEEGIEEGELKAQLRIALNLFSKGMPLNEVSEVTGLPLNKLKQLNK' A
#
# COMPACT_ATOMS: atom_id res chain seq x y z
N MET A 1 -11.65 -46.22 -12.74
CA MET A 1 -11.54 -44.94 -12.00
C MET A 1 -12.21 -45.14 -10.65
N GLN A 2 -11.44 -45.29 -9.57
CA GLN A 2 -12.03 -45.26 -8.22
C GLN A 2 -12.62 -43.87 -8.01
N LYS A 3 -13.90 -43.81 -7.68
CA LYS A 3 -14.52 -42.59 -7.16
C LYS A 3 -13.86 -42.35 -5.81
N LEU A 4 -13.00 -41.33 -5.72
CA LEU A 4 -12.55 -40.79 -4.45
C LEU A 4 -13.82 -40.29 -3.73
N GLU A 5 -14.41 -41.13 -2.89
CA GLU A 5 -15.37 -40.67 -1.88
C GLU A 5 -14.63 -39.60 -1.08
N HIS A 6 -15.05 -38.35 -1.29
CA HIS A 6 -14.51 -37.23 -0.54
C HIS A 6 -14.99 -37.38 0.88
N ASP A 7 -14.12 -37.88 1.75
CA ASP A 7 -14.33 -37.84 3.19
C ASP A 7 -14.64 -36.38 3.58
N PRO A 8 -15.84 -36.09 4.09
CA PRO A 8 -16.23 -34.73 4.46
C PRO A 8 -15.26 -34.07 5.45
N GLU A 9 -14.60 -34.86 6.30
CA GLU A 9 -13.60 -34.34 7.23
C GLU A 9 -12.30 -33.92 6.52
N VAL A 10 -11.91 -34.65 5.47
CA VAL A 10 -10.75 -34.31 4.64
C VAL A 10 -11.03 -33.06 3.82
N GLN A 11 -12.23 -32.95 3.22
CA GLN A 11 -12.61 -31.74 2.48
C GLN A 11 -12.62 -30.51 3.39
N LYS A 12 -13.18 -30.63 4.60
CA LYS A 12 -13.19 -29.54 5.58
C LYS A 12 -11.78 -29.07 5.95
N LYS A 13 -10.85 -29.99 6.17
CA LYS A 13 -9.44 -29.66 6.46
C LYS A 13 -8.76 -28.97 5.28
N ILE A 14 -9.06 -29.38 4.05
CA ILE A 14 -8.55 -28.74 2.84
C ILE A 14 -9.11 -27.32 2.73
N ASP A 15 -10.40 -27.12 2.95
CA ASP A 15 -11.04 -25.80 2.87
C ASP A 15 -10.49 -24.84 3.94
N GLU A 16 -10.27 -25.34 5.17
CA GLU A 16 -9.65 -24.58 6.25
C GLU A 16 -8.21 -24.16 5.89
N LEU A 17 -7.40 -25.09 5.36
CA LEU A 17 -6.02 -24.83 4.95
C LEU A 17 -5.94 -23.83 3.78
N VAL A 18 -6.79 -24.00 2.76
CA VAL A 18 -6.86 -23.08 1.61
C VAL A 18 -7.25 -21.68 2.09
N ARG A 19 -8.24 -21.59 2.98
CA ARG A 19 -8.67 -20.32 3.56
C ARG A 19 -7.52 -19.66 4.30
N GLU A 20 -6.83 -20.35 5.21
CA GLU A 20 -5.68 -19.81 5.95
C GLU A 20 -4.60 -19.27 4.98
N PHE A 21 -4.25 -20.05 3.96
CA PHE A 21 -3.26 -19.67 2.97
C PHE A 21 -3.66 -18.47 2.10
N GLU A 22 -4.93 -18.36 1.73
CA GLU A 22 -5.47 -17.20 1.01
C GLU A 22 -5.45 -15.94 1.88
N TRP A 23 -5.80 -16.07 3.16
CA TRP A 23 -5.73 -14.97 4.11
C TRP A 23 -4.29 -14.46 4.26
N ASP A 24 -3.31 -15.34 4.48
CA ASP A 24 -1.89 -14.95 4.60
C ASP A 24 -1.38 -14.21 3.36
N LYS A 25 -1.73 -14.71 2.17
CA LYS A 25 -1.39 -14.04 0.91
C LYS A 25 -2.00 -12.66 0.81
N LYS A 26 -3.27 -12.52 1.22
CA LYS A 26 -4.00 -11.26 1.17
C LYS A 26 -3.36 -10.23 2.12
N TRP A 27 -3.15 -10.58 3.38
CA TRP A 27 -2.52 -9.67 4.35
C TRP A 27 -1.11 -9.24 3.95
N LYS A 28 -0.31 -10.17 3.41
CA LYS A 28 1.04 -9.84 2.92
C LYS A 28 0.99 -8.87 1.74
N LYS A 29 0.02 -9.05 0.83
CA LYS A 29 -0.17 -8.16 -0.32
C LYS A 29 -0.64 -6.77 0.14
N GLU A 30 -1.67 -6.71 0.97
CA GLU A 30 -2.21 -5.45 1.51
C GLU A 30 -1.14 -4.68 2.29
N GLY A 31 -0.41 -5.34 3.20
CA GLY A 31 0.66 -4.69 3.95
C GLY A 31 1.83 -4.20 3.09
N MET A 32 2.12 -4.88 1.98
CA MET A 32 3.13 -4.42 1.01
C MET A 32 2.63 -3.21 0.21
N GLU A 33 1.38 -3.22 -0.25
CA GLU A 33 0.77 -2.09 -0.95
C GLU A 33 0.69 -0.86 -0.05
N GLU A 34 0.21 -1.01 1.19
CA GLU A 34 0.17 0.07 2.20
C GLU A 34 1.57 0.62 2.50
N GLY A 35 2.56 -0.26 2.67
CA GLY A 35 3.94 0.16 2.94
C GLY A 35 4.57 0.94 1.78
N ILE A 36 4.25 0.58 0.53
CA ILE A 36 4.69 1.29 -0.66
C ILE A 36 4.03 2.67 -0.72
N GLU A 37 2.71 2.75 -0.54
CA GLU A 37 1.95 4.01 -0.58
C GLU A 37 2.42 4.97 0.52
N GLU A 38 2.60 4.48 1.75
CA GLU A 38 3.09 5.28 2.87
C GLU A 38 4.54 5.75 2.62
N GLY A 39 5.38 4.88 2.06
CA GLY A 39 6.76 5.19 1.71
C GLY A 39 6.86 6.26 0.62
N GLU A 40 6.05 6.15 -0.43
CA GLU A 40 5.97 7.12 -1.51
C GLU A 40 5.49 8.48 -0.98
N LEU A 41 4.43 8.50 -0.18
CA LEU A 41 3.93 9.74 0.41
C LEU A 41 4.99 10.40 1.30
N LYS A 42 5.67 9.65 2.17
CA LYS A 42 6.76 10.18 3.01
C LYS A 42 7.91 10.75 2.16
N ALA A 43 8.25 10.08 1.06
CA ALA A 43 9.28 10.55 0.14
C ALA A 43 8.87 11.86 -0.55
N GLN A 44 7.65 11.95 -1.08
CA GLN A 44 7.09 13.15 -1.70
C GLN A 44 7.11 14.34 -0.72
N LEU A 45 6.68 14.12 0.53
CA LEU A 45 6.69 15.15 1.57
C LEU A 45 8.11 15.65 1.89
N ARG A 46 9.07 14.73 2.03
CA ARG A 46 10.49 15.08 2.26
C ARG A 46 11.07 15.88 1.10
N ILE A 47 10.75 15.49 -0.13
CA ILE A 47 11.18 16.22 -1.33
C ILE A 47 10.56 17.62 -1.33
N ALA A 48 9.26 17.75 -1.05
CA ALA A 48 8.58 19.05 -0.99
C ALA A 48 9.26 20.01 0.00
N LEU A 49 9.57 19.54 1.22
CA LEU A 49 10.28 20.33 2.23
C LEU A 49 11.66 20.80 1.75
N ASN A 50 12.42 19.91 1.11
CA ASN A 50 13.72 20.25 0.55
C ASN A 50 13.60 21.29 -0.58
N LEU A 51 12.57 21.20 -1.43
CA LEU A 51 12.34 22.18 -2.50
C LEU A 51 11.94 23.55 -1.93
N PHE A 52 11.07 23.58 -0.91
CA PHE A 52 10.75 24.82 -0.21
C PHE A 52 11.98 25.46 0.44
N SER A 53 12.87 24.67 1.07
CA SER A 53 14.12 25.20 1.64
C SER A 53 15.05 25.83 0.59
N LYS A 54 14.87 25.49 -0.69
CA LYS A 54 15.59 26.06 -1.83
C LYS A 54 14.88 27.27 -2.45
N GLY A 55 13.76 27.70 -1.88
CA GLY A 55 12.98 28.84 -2.36
C GLY A 55 12.09 28.54 -3.57
N MET A 56 11.85 27.27 -3.89
CA MET A 56 10.97 26.90 -5.00
C MET A 56 9.51 27.27 -4.67
N PRO A 57 8.76 27.88 -5.60
CA PRO A 57 7.39 28.31 -5.36
C PRO A 57 6.43 27.11 -5.27
N LEU A 58 5.33 27.32 -4.54
CA LEU A 58 4.32 26.30 -4.24
C LEU A 58 3.82 25.52 -5.47
N ASN A 59 3.58 26.22 -6.59
CA ASN A 59 3.06 25.60 -7.81
C ASN A 59 4.09 24.64 -8.42
N GLU A 60 5.35 25.04 -8.50
CA GLU A 60 6.44 24.19 -9.01
C GLU A 60 6.69 22.98 -8.08
N VAL A 61 6.63 23.19 -6.75
CA VAL A 61 6.74 22.07 -5.81
C VAL A 61 5.60 21.07 -6.00
N SER A 62 4.39 21.54 -6.28
CA SER A 62 3.23 20.67 -6.60
C SER A 62 3.46 19.85 -7.87
N GLU A 63 3.99 20.47 -8.91
CA GLU A 63 4.31 19.79 -10.17
C GLU A 63 5.40 18.72 -9.99
N VAL A 64 6.48 19.02 -9.26
CA VAL A 64 7.60 18.08 -9.07
C VAL A 64 7.23 16.92 -8.15
N THR A 65 6.46 17.18 -7.09
CA THR A 65 6.15 16.15 -6.07
C THR A 65 4.86 15.39 -6.33
N GLY A 66 4.01 15.87 -7.24
CA GLY A 66 2.66 15.33 -7.46
C GLY A 66 1.69 15.58 -6.29
N LEU A 67 2.12 16.29 -5.24
CA LEU A 67 1.28 16.59 -4.09
C LEU A 67 0.33 17.75 -4.42
N PRO A 68 -0.93 17.69 -3.99
CA PRO A 68 -1.89 18.75 -4.26
C PRO A 68 -1.59 20.01 -3.44
N LEU A 69 -1.88 21.18 -4.02
CA LEU A 69 -1.57 22.49 -3.43
C LEU A 69 -2.12 22.68 -2.02
N ASN A 70 -3.31 22.15 -1.72
CA ASN A 70 -3.91 22.22 -0.39
C ASN A 70 -3.06 21.51 0.67
N LYS A 71 -2.47 20.36 0.33
CA LYS A 71 -1.60 19.58 1.22
C LYS A 71 -0.26 20.28 1.41
N LEU A 72 0.31 20.82 0.33
CA LEU A 72 1.56 21.58 0.40
C LEU A 72 1.44 22.89 1.20
N LYS A 73 0.30 23.60 1.11
CA LYS A 73 0.03 24.80 1.94
C LYS A 73 0.01 24.52 3.43
N GLN A 74 -0.31 23.29 3.85
CA GLN A 74 -0.27 22.89 5.26
C GLN A 74 1.16 22.64 5.75
N LEU A 75 2.08 22.28 4.85
CA LEU A 75 3.49 22.02 5.17
C LEU A 75 4.33 23.29 5.26
N ASN A 76 3.96 24.34 4.49
CA ASN A 76 4.69 25.61 4.40
C ASN A 76 4.05 26.73 5.23
N LYS A 77 3.59 26.41 6.46
CA LYS A 77 3.14 27.38 7.46
C LYS A 77 4.27 27.69 8.43
#